data_AF-A0A067DHN0-F1
#
_entry.id   AF-A0A067DHN0-F1
#
_cell.length_a   1.000
_cell.length_b   1.000
_cell.length_c   1.000
_cell.angle_alpha   90.00
_cell.angle_beta   90.00
_cell.angle_gamma   90.00
#
_symmetry.space_group_name_H-M   'P 1'
#
loop_
_entity.id
_entity.type
_entity.pdbx_description
1 polymer ?
#
loop_
_entity_poly.entity_id
_entity_poly.type
_entity_poly.pdbx_seq_one_letter_code
_entity_poly.pdbx_strand_id
1 'polypeptide(L)'
;LPNNIKLSFFHPKPKSDTIALIHHAIDSGITILDTSDAYGPHTNEILPGKALKARYRGRVELATKFGIRYEDGQYSYCGDPAYVRAACEARLKRLDVDCIDLYYQHRIDTKVPIEVTIGELKKLVEEGKIKYIGLSEASASTIRRARHPSNNSCAVGMVLVVTRCGGRDCSYLQGTWHWNCCVQSSRMWLSFIRTKVG
;
A
#
# COMPACT_ATOMS: atom_id res chain seq x y z
N LEU A 1 -15.47 -9.83 8.94
CA LEU A 1 -16.29 -9.19 7.90
C LEU A 1 -15.76 -9.66 6.55
N PRO A 2 -16.50 -10.50 5.81
CA PRO A 2 -16.02 -11.04 4.55
C PRO A 2 -16.27 -10.03 3.43
N ASN A 3 -15.28 -9.86 2.57
CA ASN A 3 -15.28 -9.10 1.29
C ASN A 3 -14.83 -7.64 1.38
N ASN A 4 -13.56 -7.41 1.72
CA ASN A 4 -12.90 -6.14 1.40
C ASN A 4 -12.48 -6.18 -0.09
N ILE A 5 -13.28 -5.53 -0.94
CA ILE A 5 -13.04 -5.41 -2.39
C ILE A 5 -12.17 -4.17 -2.64
N LYS A 6 -11.16 -4.27 -3.51
CA LYS A 6 -10.18 -3.21 -3.79
C LYS A 6 -10.39 -2.61 -5.18
N LEU A 7 -10.34 -1.29 -5.28
CA LEU A 7 -10.24 -0.57 -6.57
C LEU A 7 -8.80 -0.11 -6.79
N SER A 8 -8.23 -0.41 -7.97
CA SER A 8 -6.88 0.03 -8.39
C SER A 8 -6.97 0.86 -9.67
N PHE A 9 -6.32 2.03 -9.70
CA PHE A 9 -6.36 2.96 -10.83
C PHE A 9 -5.16 2.74 -11.74
N PHE A 10 -5.38 2.29 -12.97
CA PHE A 10 -4.31 2.00 -13.93
C PHE A 10 -4.26 2.93 -15.15
N HIS A 11 -5.33 3.68 -15.46
CA HIS A 11 -5.40 4.48 -16.69
C HIS A 11 -6.25 5.75 -16.53
N PRO A 12 -5.92 6.85 -17.24
CA PRO A 12 -6.70 8.08 -17.20
C PRO A 12 -8.01 7.91 -18.00
N LYS A 13 -9.14 7.82 -17.29
CA LYS A 13 -10.47 8.13 -17.82
C LYS A 13 -10.76 9.64 -17.65
N PRO A 14 -11.79 10.19 -18.32
CA PRO A 14 -12.25 11.56 -18.02
C PRO A 14 -12.45 11.77 -16.51
N LYS A 15 -12.09 12.96 -16.02
CA LYS A 15 -11.99 13.26 -14.57
C LYS A 15 -13.32 13.07 -13.82
N SER A 16 -14.44 13.48 -14.41
CA SER A 16 -15.79 13.32 -13.84
C SER A 16 -16.16 11.86 -13.63
N ASP A 17 -15.87 11.03 -14.63
CA ASP A 17 -16.29 9.64 -14.68
C ASP A 17 -15.52 8.80 -13.66
N THR A 18 -14.28 9.20 -13.37
CA THR A 18 -13.43 8.53 -12.39
C THR A 18 -13.91 8.80 -10.96
N ILE A 19 -14.29 10.03 -10.61
CA ILE A 19 -14.80 10.35 -9.27
C ILE A 19 -16.16 9.65 -9.05
N ALA A 20 -17.06 9.71 -10.03
CA ALA A 20 -18.35 9.02 -9.94
C ALA A 20 -18.18 7.50 -9.79
N LEU A 21 -17.21 6.91 -10.50
CA LEU A 21 -16.87 5.49 -10.36
C LEU A 21 -16.36 5.16 -8.96
N ILE A 22 -15.52 6.02 -8.36
CA ILE A 22 -15.03 5.84 -6.99
C ILE A 22 -16.19 5.89 -6.00
N HIS A 23 -17.08 6.87 -6.13
CA HIS A 23 -18.25 6.98 -5.26
C HIS A 23 -19.15 5.76 -5.39
N HIS A 24 -19.47 5.35 -6.61
CA HIS A 24 -20.24 4.14 -6.87
C HIS A 24 -19.59 2.89 -6.26
N ALA A 25 -18.26 2.74 -6.41
CA ALA A 25 -17.50 1.65 -5.82
C ALA A 25 -17.67 1.61 -4.30
N ILE A 26 -17.43 2.73 -3.61
CA ILE A 26 -17.56 2.83 -2.15
C ILE A 26 -19.00 2.57 -1.70
N ASP A 27 -19.98 3.11 -2.43
CA ASP A 27 -21.41 2.92 -2.15
C ASP A 27 -21.86 1.47 -2.42
N SER A 28 -21.14 0.75 -3.28
CA SER A 28 -21.32 -0.70 -3.51
C SER A 28 -20.58 -1.59 -2.50
N GLY A 29 -19.93 -1.00 -1.47
CA GLY A 29 -19.27 -1.75 -0.41
C GLY A 29 -17.76 -1.98 -0.58
N ILE A 30 -17.10 -1.29 -1.52
CA ILE A 30 -15.62 -1.27 -1.57
C ILE A 30 -15.09 -0.50 -0.36
N THR A 31 -14.18 -1.14 0.38
CA THR A 31 -13.61 -0.63 1.63
C THR A 31 -12.14 -0.27 1.52
N ILE A 32 -11.48 -0.57 0.39
CA ILE A 32 -10.08 -0.20 0.15
C ILE A 32 -9.95 0.52 -1.19
N LEU A 33 -9.32 1.69 -1.16
CA LEU A 33 -8.83 2.35 -2.36
C LEU A 33 -7.32 2.25 -2.44
N ASP A 34 -6.82 1.73 -3.55
CA ASP A 34 -5.40 1.53 -3.74
C ASP A 34 -4.87 2.31 -4.93
N THR A 35 -3.78 3.01 -4.71
CA THR A 35 -3.10 3.80 -5.73
C THR A 35 -1.59 3.60 -5.68
N SER A 36 -0.87 4.20 -6.63
CA SER A 36 0.60 4.26 -6.68
C SER A 36 1.02 5.47 -7.51
N ASP A 37 2.18 6.02 -7.20
CA ASP A 37 2.96 6.91 -8.07
C ASP A 37 3.22 6.35 -9.48
N ALA A 38 3.44 5.04 -9.59
CA ALA A 38 3.72 4.36 -10.85
C ALA A 38 2.56 4.40 -11.86
N TYR A 39 1.35 4.76 -11.42
CA TYR A 39 0.13 4.66 -12.23
C TYR A 39 -0.22 5.94 -13.02
N GLY A 40 0.78 6.80 -13.24
CA GLY A 40 0.68 8.04 -14.02
C GLY A 40 1.48 9.14 -13.31
N PRO A 41 2.42 9.83 -13.98
CA PRO A 41 3.32 10.76 -13.31
C PRO A 41 2.52 11.85 -12.60
N HIS A 42 2.54 11.81 -11.27
CA HIS A 42 2.04 12.80 -10.30
C HIS A 42 0.55 13.21 -10.37
N THR A 43 -0.22 12.71 -11.34
CA THR A 43 -1.63 13.11 -11.54
C THR A 43 -2.63 12.08 -11.02
N ASN A 44 -2.25 10.81 -10.91
CA ASN A 44 -3.17 9.74 -10.56
C ASN A 44 -3.64 9.77 -9.09
N GLU A 45 -2.89 10.44 -8.20
CA GLU A 45 -3.26 10.59 -6.79
C GLU A 45 -4.22 11.77 -6.54
N ILE A 46 -4.34 12.69 -7.49
CA ILE A 46 -5.20 13.88 -7.35
C ILE A 46 -6.68 13.49 -7.38
N LEU A 47 -7.06 12.53 -8.22
CA LEU A 47 -8.47 12.11 -8.38
C LEU A 47 -8.98 11.32 -7.18
N PRO A 48 -8.26 10.31 -6.64
CA PRO A 48 -8.61 9.67 -5.38
C PRO A 48 -8.70 10.67 -4.23
N GLY A 49 -7.76 11.61 -4.11
CA GLY A 49 -7.80 12.66 -3.09
C GLY A 49 -9.09 13.48 -3.15
N LYS A 50 -9.46 13.95 -4.35
CA LYS A 50 -10.73 14.66 -4.58
C LYS A 50 -11.96 13.81 -4.29
N ALA A 51 -11.95 12.53 -4.68
CA ALA A 51 -13.08 11.63 -4.47
C ALA A 51 -13.30 11.29 -2.98
N LEU A 52 -12.23 11.29 -2.18
CA LEU A 52 -12.27 11.01 -0.75
C LEU A 52 -12.72 12.20 0.11
N LYS A 53 -12.79 13.41 -0.45
CA LYS A 53 -13.30 14.59 0.28
C LYS A 53 -14.72 14.37 0.80
N ALA A 54 -15.08 15.16 1.82
CA ALA A 54 -16.37 15.09 2.49
C ALA A 54 -16.65 13.69 3.08
N ARG A 55 -17.78 13.07 2.71
CA ARG A 55 -18.31 11.88 3.39
C ARG A 55 -17.57 10.56 3.14
N TYR A 56 -16.55 10.54 2.27
CA TYR A 56 -15.95 9.28 1.79
C TYR A 56 -14.65 8.88 2.51
N ARG A 57 -13.86 9.82 3.07
CA ARG A 57 -12.56 9.52 3.71
C ARG A 57 -12.64 8.49 4.83
N GLY A 58 -13.69 8.55 5.65
CA GLY A 58 -13.91 7.61 6.77
C GLY A 58 -14.56 6.29 6.38
N ARG A 59 -14.93 6.10 5.10
CA ARG A 59 -15.63 4.89 4.62
C ARG A 59 -14.70 3.87 3.99
N VAL A 60 -13.44 4.25 3.73
CA VAL A 60 -12.44 3.38 3.10
C VAL A 60 -11.07 3.55 3.75
N GLU A 61 -10.29 2.48 3.67
CA GLU A 61 -8.86 2.49 3.94
C GLU A 61 -8.11 2.91 2.65
N LEU A 62 -7.31 3.96 2.74
CA LEU A 62 -6.48 4.46 1.65
C LEU A 62 -5.11 3.80 1.66
N ALA A 63 -4.78 3.09 0.59
CA ALA A 63 -3.51 2.42 0.39
C ALA A 63 -2.70 3.07 -0.76
N THR A 64 -1.43 3.38 -0.52
CA THR A 64 -0.51 3.85 -1.57
C THR A 64 0.89 3.27 -1.37
N LYS A 65 1.69 3.32 -2.44
CA LYS A 65 3.01 2.67 -2.53
C LYS A 65 4.10 3.67 -2.83
N PHE A 66 5.33 3.32 -2.46
CA PHE A 66 6.55 4.05 -2.82
C PHE A 66 7.66 3.12 -3.26
N GLY A 67 8.76 3.69 -3.75
CA GLY A 67 10.00 2.96 -3.94
C GLY A 67 10.35 2.69 -5.40
N ILE A 68 9.43 2.75 -6.35
CA ILE A 68 9.76 2.67 -7.77
C ILE A 68 10.18 4.04 -8.28
N ARG A 69 11.32 4.10 -8.95
CA ARG A 69 11.77 5.25 -9.75
C ARG A 69 11.97 4.80 -11.19
N TYR A 70 11.71 5.70 -12.12
CA TYR A 70 11.94 5.48 -13.55
C TYR A 70 12.74 6.67 -14.08
N GLU A 71 14.01 6.43 -14.37
CA GLU A 71 14.99 7.42 -14.79
C GLU A 71 15.74 6.83 -15.99
N ASP A 72 15.92 7.62 -17.06
CA ASP A 72 16.65 7.22 -18.28
C ASP A 72 16.25 5.87 -18.89
N GLY A 73 14.95 5.60 -18.91
CA GLY A 73 14.41 4.35 -19.46
C GLY A 73 14.56 3.14 -18.54
N GLN A 74 15.15 3.30 -17.35
CA GLN A 74 15.44 2.23 -16.42
C GLN A 74 14.65 2.36 -15.12
N TYR A 75 14.17 1.22 -14.62
CA TYR A 75 13.59 1.14 -13.30
C TYR A 75 14.66 0.99 -12.24
N SER A 76 14.56 1.78 -11.18
CA SER A 76 15.33 1.61 -9.96
C SER A 76 14.41 1.58 -8.73
N TYR A 77 14.91 0.98 -7.64
CA TYR A 77 14.16 0.86 -6.39
C TYR A 77 14.88 1.60 -5.28
N CYS A 78 14.14 2.39 -4.50
CA CYS A 78 14.70 3.22 -3.44
C CYS A 78 13.97 3.02 -2.12
N GLY A 79 14.69 2.45 -1.15
CA GLY A 79 14.26 2.28 0.24
C GLY A 79 14.96 3.25 1.21
N ASP A 80 15.73 4.21 0.69
CA ASP A 80 16.44 5.19 1.50
C ASP A 80 15.47 5.99 2.41
N PRO A 81 15.77 6.14 3.72
CA PRO A 81 14.91 6.85 4.66
C PRO A 81 14.51 8.27 4.23
N ALA A 82 15.46 9.06 3.72
CA ALA A 82 15.16 10.44 3.30
C ALA A 82 14.19 10.43 2.13
N TYR A 83 14.37 9.49 1.19
CA TYR A 83 13.41 9.30 0.10
C TYR A 83 12.04 8.84 0.60
N VAL A 84 11.97 7.85 1.50
CA VAL A 84 10.69 7.34 2.03
C VAL A 84 9.86 8.47 2.62
N ARG A 85 10.48 9.31 3.46
CA ARG A 85 9.81 10.46 4.07
C ARG A 85 9.35 11.48 3.04
N ALA A 86 10.24 11.93 2.15
CA ALA A 86 9.90 12.88 1.11
C ALA A 86 8.77 12.36 0.20
N ALA A 87 8.81 11.08 -0.14
CA ALA A 87 7.79 10.39 -0.91
C ALA A 87 6.43 10.36 -0.18
N CYS A 88 6.41 10.13 1.13
CA CYS A 88 5.20 10.12 1.95
C CYS A 88 4.58 11.51 2.03
N GLU A 89 5.37 12.53 2.38
CA GLU A 89 4.88 13.91 2.53
C GLU A 89 4.34 14.48 1.22
N ALA A 90 5.02 14.21 0.11
CA ALA A 90 4.55 14.61 -1.21
C ALA A 90 3.20 13.94 -1.57
N ARG A 91 2.95 12.71 -1.11
CA ARG A 91 1.69 11.99 -1.33
C ARG A 91 0.56 12.55 -0.49
N LEU A 92 0.80 12.78 0.80
CA LEU A 92 -0.17 13.41 1.70
C LEU A 92 -0.66 14.74 1.10
N LYS A 93 0.26 15.56 0.60
CA LYS A 93 -0.06 16.82 -0.08
C LYS A 93 -0.86 16.63 -1.38
N ARG A 94 -0.51 15.66 -2.23
CA ARG A 94 -1.23 15.40 -3.49
C ARG A 94 -2.64 14.81 -3.27
N LEU A 95 -2.76 13.93 -2.28
CA LEU A 95 -4.01 13.29 -1.88
C LEU A 95 -4.89 14.23 -1.07
N ASP A 96 -4.32 15.31 -0.50
CA ASP A 96 -5.01 16.24 0.38
C ASP A 96 -5.63 15.51 1.59
N VAL A 97 -4.80 14.69 2.25
CA VAL A 97 -5.16 13.91 3.43
C VAL A 97 -4.07 14.03 4.50
N ASP A 98 -4.48 14.00 5.76
CA ASP A 98 -3.54 14.07 6.90
C ASP A 98 -2.85 12.73 7.19
N CYS A 99 -3.47 11.62 6.77
CA CYS A 99 -3.02 10.28 7.10
C CYS A 99 -3.33 9.28 5.97
N ILE A 100 -2.38 8.39 5.68
CA ILE A 100 -2.55 7.23 4.80
C ILE A 100 -2.80 5.99 5.65
N ASP A 101 -3.81 5.19 5.33
CA ASP A 101 -4.12 4.00 6.14
C ASP A 101 -3.06 2.90 5.92
N LEU A 102 -2.69 2.60 4.68
CA LEU A 102 -1.67 1.60 4.37
C LEU A 102 -0.61 2.17 3.42
N TYR A 103 0.63 2.24 3.89
CA TYR A 103 1.77 2.69 3.09
C TYR A 103 2.79 1.58 2.90
N TYR A 104 3.13 1.27 1.65
CA TYR A 104 3.97 0.11 1.37
C TYR A 104 5.08 0.33 0.37
N GLN A 105 6.21 -0.34 0.61
CA GLN A 105 7.30 -0.40 -0.34
C GLN A 105 6.87 -1.30 -1.51
N HIS A 106 6.78 -0.72 -2.70
CA HIS A 106 6.24 -1.35 -3.91
C HIS A 106 7.18 -2.42 -4.47
N ARG A 107 8.49 -2.18 -4.38
CA ARG A 107 9.56 -3.12 -4.74
C ARG A 107 10.71 -2.97 -3.75
N ILE A 108 11.29 -4.09 -3.35
CA ILE A 108 12.38 -4.10 -2.38
C ILE A 108 13.64 -3.52 -3.01
N ASP A 109 14.18 -2.51 -2.35
CA ASP A 109 15.52 -2.00 -2.62
C ASP A 109 16.53 -2.98 -2.02
N THR A 110 17.38 -3.56 -2.87
CA THR A 110 18.40 -4.54 -2.45
C THR A 110 19.68 -3.87 -1.94
N LYS A 111 19.84 -2.56 -2.11
CA LYS A 111 21.01 -1.79 -1.66
C LYS A 111 20.84 -1.31 -0.22
N VAL A 112 19.61 -1.13 0.25
CA VAL A 112 19.29 -0.67 1.61
C VAL A 112 18.78 -1.86 2.44
N PRO A 113 19.37 -2.14 3.63
CA PRO A 113 18.82 -3.15 4.53
C PRO A 113 17.36 -2.82 4.90
N ILE A 114 16.47 -3.81 4.84
CA ILE A 114 15.03 -3.57 5.03
C ILE A 114 14.71 -2.96 6.41
N GLU A 115 15.51 -3.25 7.43
CA GLU A 115 15.37 -2.69 8.77
C GLU A 115 15.52 -1.17 8.79
N VAL A 116 16.39 -0.63 7.93
CA VAL A 116 16.60 0.82 7.79
C VAL A 116 15.35 1.46 7.21
N THR A 117 14.80 0.90 6.13
CA THR A 117 13.54 1.36 5.52
C THR A 117 12.37 1.27 6.50
N ILE A 118 12.24 0.14 7.21
CA ILE A 118 11.20 -0.09 8.21
C ILE A 118 11.34 0.89 9.38
N GLY A 119 12.56 1.20 9.80
CA GLY A 119 12.83 2.19 10.85
C GLY A 119 12.25 3.57 10.50
N GLU A 120 12.37 3.99 9.25
CA GLU A 120 11.78 5.27 8.82
C GLU A 120 10.25 5.21 8.71
N LEU A 121 9.71 4.10 8.17
CA LEU A 121 8.27 3.89 8.12
C LEU A 121 7.64 3.88 9.53
N LYS A 122 8.36 3.40 10.54
CA LYS A 122 7.91 3.47 11.94
C LYS A 122 7.76 4.90 12.45
N LYS A 123 8.74 5.76 12.18
CA LYS A 123 8.63 7.18 12.56
C LYS A 123 7.40 7.83 11.93
N LEU A 124 7.10 7.50 10.67
CA LEU A 124 5.88 7.99 10.01
C LEU A 124 4.58 7.48 10.66
N VAL A 125 4.60 6.27 11.26
CA VAL A 125 3.48 5.76 12.06
C VAL A 125 3.35 6.52 13.37
N GLU A 126 4.45 6.72 14.08
CA GLU A 126 4.50 7.47 15.35
C GLU A 126 4.07 8.94 15.16
N GLU A 127 4.42 9.55 14.03
CA GLU A 127 3.97 10.88 13.61
C GLU A 127 2.50 10.92 13.15
N GLY A 128 1.81 9.77 13.06
CA GLY A 128 0.42 9.69 12.61
C GLY A 128 0.22 9.90 11.10
N LYS A 129 1.31 10.04 10.32
CA LYS A 129 1.27 10.22 8.86
C LYS A 129 0.78 8.97 8.13
N ILE A 130 1.07 7.79 8.68
CA ILE A 130 0.59 6.51 8.17
C ILE A 130 0.07 5.63 9.32
N LYS A 131 -0.91 4.74 9.08
CA LYS A 131 -1.38 3.80 10.13
C LYS A 131 -0.71 2.43 10.06
N TYR A 132 -0.52 1.91 8.85
CA TYR A 132 -0.02 0.56 8.62
C TYR A 132 1.12 0.55 7.61
N ILE A 133 2.07 -0.36 7.83
CA ILE A 133 3.22 -0.58 6.96
C ILE A 133 3.01 -1.86 6.15
N GLY A 134 3.24 -1.80 4.84
CA GLY A 134 3.24 -2.99 3.98
C GLY A 134 4.51 -3.15 3.16
N LEU A 135 4.72 -4.37 2.65
CA LEU A 135 5.79 -4.72 1.71
C LEU A 135 5.22 -5.48 0.52
N SER A 136 5.51 -5.04 -0.69
CA SER A 136 5.14 -5.74 -1.92
C SER A 136 6.34 -6.47 -2.49
N GLU A 137 6.13 -7.74 -2.86
CA GLU A 137 7.12 -8.61 -3.51
C GLU A 137 8.44 -8.75 -2.76
N ALA A 138 8.31 -8.86 -1.44
CA ALA A 138 9.38 -9.19 -0.53
C ALA A 138 9.60 -10.71 -0.46
N SER A 139 10.86 -11.13 -0.35
CA SER A 139 11.18 -12.52 -0.02
C SER A 139 10.76 -12.86 1.41
N ALA A 140 10.57 -14.15 1.71
CA ALA A 140 10.29 -14.63 3.07
C ALA A 140 11.36 -14.18 4.09
N SER A 141 12.64 -14.15 3.68
CA SER A 141 13.74 -13.66 4.53
C SER A 141 13.60 -12.16 4.84
N THR A 142 13.23 -11.35 3.85
CA THR A 142 12.98 -9.90 4.00
C THR A 142 11.83 -9.64 4.95
N ILE A 143 10.75 -10.41 4.84
CA ILE A 143 9.56 -10.29 5.70
C ILE A 143 9.91 -10.60 7.16
N ARG A 144 10.65 -11.69 7.41
CA ARG A 144 11.09 -12.06 8.77
C ARG A 144 11.96 -10.96 9.39
N ARG A 145 12.91 -10.44 8.61
CA ARG A 145 13.80 -9.34 9.03
C ARG A 145 13.02 -8.07 9.35
N ALA A 146 12.11 -7.66 8.49
CA ALA A 146 11.25 -6.50 8.71
C ALA A 146 10.39 -6.63 9.98
N ARG A 147 9.88 -7.84 10.25
CA ARG A 147 9.04 -8.13 11.41
C ARG A 147 9.80 -8.28 12.73
N HIS A 148 11.11 -8.53 12.68
CA HIS A 148 11.89 -8.93 13.85
C HIS A 148 11.63 -8.05 15.09
N PRO A 149 11.45 -8.61 16.30
CA PRO A 149 11.06 -7.86 17.49
C PRO A 149 12.03 -6.74 17.87
N SER A 150 13.32 -6.86 17.53
CA SER A 150 14.32 -5.79 17.72
C SER A 150 13.99 -4.51 16.95
N ASN A 151 13.11 -4.61 15.95
CA ASN A 151 12.58 -3.45 15.27
C ASN A 151 11.43 -2.79 16.05
N ASN A 152 11.12 -3.22 17.28
CA ASN A 152 10.01 -2.72 18.10
C ASN A 152 8.64 -2.79 17.38
N SER A 153 8.37 -3.95 16.75
CA SER A 153 7.24 -4.18 15.84
C SER A 153 5.87 -4.40 16.49
N CYS A 154 5.78 -4.42 17.83
CA CYS A 154 4.53 -4.73 18.54
C CYS A 154 3.45 -3.64 18.43
N ALA A 155 3.81 -2.39 18.14
CA ALA A 155 2.85 -1.27 18.04
C ALA A 155 2.39 -0.96 16.60
N VAL A 156 3.04 -1.56 15.60
CA VAL A 156 2.84 -1.18 14.20
C VAL A 156 2.19 -2.34 13.46
N GLY A 157 0.93 -2.16 13.05
CA GLY A 157 0.25 -3.12 12.19
C GLY A 157 1.01 -3.25 10.87
N MET A 158 1.90 -4.23 10.79
CA MET A 158 2.56 -4.63 9.56
C MET A 158 1.57 -5.49 8.79
N VAL A 159 1.08 -4.96 7.68
CA VAL A 159 0.02 -5.58 6.88
C VAL A 159 0.39 -5.44 5.42
N LEU A 160 0.24 -6.54 4.69
CA LEU A 160 0.51 -6.73 3.26
C LEU A 160 1.89 -7.29 2.97
N VAL A 161 1.89 -8.57 2.65
CA VAL A 161 2.87 -9.26 1.83
C VAL A 161 2.10 -9.66 0.56
N VAL A 162 2.27 -8.93 -0.54
CA VAL A 162 1.90 -9.48 -1.85
C VAL A 162 3.08 -10.31 -2.30
N THR A 163 3.10 -11.60 -1.99
CA THR A 163 4.00 -12.54 -2.63
C THR A 163 3.21 -13.40 -3.59
N ARG A 164 3.77 -13.63 -4.77
CA ARG A 164 3.39 -14.75 -5.62
C ARG A 164 3.89 -16.01 -4.90
N CYS A 165 3.16 -16.46 -3.87
CA CYS A 165 3.46 -17.72 -3.21
C CYS A 165 3.07 -18.85 -4.18
N GLY A 166 4.00 -19.22 -5.06
CA GLY A 166 3.88 -20.39 -5.93
C GLY A 166 3.94 -21.69 -5.12
N GLY A 167 3.02 -21.89 -4.17
CA GLY A 167 2.85 -23.13 -3.41
C GLY A 167 3.89 -23.41 -2.32
N ARG A 168 4.60 -22.41 -1.78
CA ARG A 168 5.58 -22.61 -0.68
C ARG A 168 5.02 -22.21 0.69
N ASP A 169 5.50 -22.89 1.73
CA ASP A 169 5.13 -22.74 3.14
C ASP A 169 5.03 -21.25 3.58
N CYS A 170 3.87 -20.86 4.10
CA CYS A 170 3.49 -19.52 4.54
C CYS A 170 3.52 -19.35 6.07
N SER A 171 4.05 -20.32 6.82
CA SER A 171 4.13 -20.31 8.29
C SER A 171 4.77 -19.04 8.89
N TYR A 172 5.73 -18.43 8.19
CA TYR A 172 6.39 -17.17 8.60
C TYR A 172 5.45 -15.96 8.69
N LEU A 173 4.20 -16.10 8.26
CA LEU A 173 3.20 -15.04 8.25
C LEU A 173 2.26 -15.06 9.47
N GLN A 174 2.35 -16.05 10.37
CA GLN A 174 1.47 -16.16 11.56
C GLN A 174 1.48 -14.90 12.43
N GLY A 175 0.31 -14.36 12.79
CA GLY A 175 0.16 -13.11 13.56
C GLY A 175 0.30 -11.81 12.77
N THR A 176 0.44 -11.86 11.43
CA THR A 176 0.26 -10.68 10.56
C THR A 176 -1.16 -10.62 10.02
N TRP A 177 -1.65 -9.40 9.83
CA TRP A 177 -2.83 -9.20 8.99
C TRP A 177 -2.42 -9.38 7.54
N HIS A 178 -3.19 -10.18 6.82
CA HIS A 178 -2.98 -10.37 5.40
C HIS A 178 -3.93 -9.50 4.63
N TRP A 179 -3.52 -9.17 3.41
CA TRP A 179 -4.46 -8.97 2.34
C TRP A 179 -4.06 -9.97 1.25
N ASN A 180 -4.75 -11.10 1.19
CA ASN A 180 -4.45 -12.12 0.19
C ASN A 180 -4.96 -11.69 -1.18
N CYS A 181 -4.08 -11.60 -2.17
CA CYS A 181 -4.44 -11.50 -3.58
C CYS A 181 -4.81 -12.90 -4.08
N CYS A 182 -6.11 -13.23 -4.16
CA CYS A 182 -6.56 -14.46 -4.81
C CYS A 182 -6.91 -14.15 -6.27
N VAL A 183 -6.04 -14.53 -7.21
CA VAL A 183 -6.35 -14.45 -8.65
C VAL A 183 -7.21 -15.67 -9.00
N GLN A 184 -8.53 -15.54 -8.92
CA GLN A 184 -9.46 -16.54 -9.48
C GLN A 184 -9.92 -16.11 -10.87
N SER A 185 -9.30 -16.73 -11.89
CA SER A 185 -9.68 -16.68 -13.31
C SER A 185 -9.45 -15.34 -14.05
N SER A 186 -9.52 -15.41 -15.38
CA SER A 186 -9.09 -14.46 -16.42
C SER A 186 -9.79 -13.09 -16.44
N ARG A 187 -10.46 -12.69 -15.36
CA ARG A 187 -10.99 -11.34 -15.16
C ARG A 187 -10.32 -10.78 -13.91
N MET A 188 -9.55 -9.71 -14.05
CA MET A 188 -8.73 -9.12 -12.97
C MET A 188 -9.63 -8.51 -11.88
N TRP A 189 -10.11 -9.34 -10.97
CA TRP A 189 -10.76 -8.97 -9.71
C TRP A 189 -9.79 -9.30 -8.58
N LEU A 190 -9.30 -8.27 -7.90
CA LEU A 190 -8.41 -8.42 -6.75
C LEU A 190 -9.25 -8.39 -5.46
N SER A 191 -9.65 -9.56 -4.97
CA SER A 191 -10.18 -9.68 -3.61
C SER A 191 -9.00 -9.60 -2.63
N PHE A 192 -9.12 -8.80 -1.58
CA PHE A 192 -8.09 -8.61 -0.56
C PHE A 192 -8.73 -8.84 0.81
N ILE A 193 -8.50 -9.98 1.44
CA ILE A 193 -9.16 -10.32 2.71
C ILE A 193 -8.26 -9.91 3.89
N ARG A 194 -8.76 -9.05 4.79
CA ARG A 194 -8.13 -8.76 6.10
C ARG A 194 -8.30 -9.98 7.02
N THR A 195 -7.36 -10.91 6.97
CA THR A 195 -7.32 -12.07 7.89
C THR A 195 -6.15 -11.96 8.84
N LYS A 196 -6.43 -12.13 10.14
CA LYS A 196 -5.40 -12.47 11.11
C LYS A 196 -5.04 -13.93 10.87
N VAL A 197 -3.80 -14.22 10.49
CA VAL A 197 -3.34 -15.62 10.43
C VAL A 197 -3.07 -16.07 11.86
N GLY A 198 -3.79 -17.12 12.27
CA GLY A 198 -3.72 -17.75 13.60
C GLY A 198 -2.37 -18.40 13.88
#